data_AF-A0A2U2ZEZ5-F1
#
_entry.id   AF-A0A2U2ZEZ5-F1
#
_cell.length_a   1.000
_cell.length_b   1.000
_cell.length_c   1.000
_cell.angle_alpha   90.00
_cell.angle_beta   90.00
_cell.angle_gamma   90.00
#
_symmetry.space_group_name_H-M   'P 1'
#
loop_
_entity.id
_entity.type
_entity.pdbx_description
1 polymer ?
#
loop_
_entity_poly.entity_id
_entity_poly.type
_entity_poly.pdbx_seq_one_letter_code
_entity_poly.pdbx_strand_id
1 'polypeptide(L)'
;MSQRTVSEWSGVGAGTLKNLARIGLLPEADQLRPHDVVLAQVAAALGATRSTNRETQQGERTTAAFQRDWDAVRIVMELLVAASQPGGKDKIHPRTRLVAFPESVALAHQDYQLLQLSEEALARDLPYHVLPIGAWHVKLQQRLADEFDEGAAKDAA
;
A
#
# COMPACT_ATOMS: atom_id res chain seq x y z
N MET A 1 9.96 -2.10 -13.52
CA MET A 1 9.80 -3.40 -12.83
C MET A 1 8.68 -4.17 -13.52
N SER A 2 8.77 -5.50 -13.65
CA SER A 2 7.73 -6.25 -14.37
C SER A 2 6.46 -6.44 -13.53
N GLN A 3 5.29 -6.57 -14.18
CA GLN A 3 4.03 -6.90 -13.48
C GLN A 3 4.11 -8.23 -12.74
N ARG A 4 4.86 -9.20 -13.27
CA ARG A 4 5.13 -10.48 -12.60
C ARG A 4 5.88 -10.27 -11.28
N THR A 5 6.93 -9.45 -11.29
CA THR A 5 7.72 -9.11 -10.10
C THR A 5 6.84 -8.41 -9.05
N VAL A 6 6.05 -7.40 -9.44
CA VAL A 6 5.11 -6.75 -8.52
C VAL A 6 4.15 -7.77 -7.92
N SER A 7 3.58 -8.66 -8.74
CA SER A 7 2.62 -9.67 -8.30
C SER A 7 3.22 -10.61 -7.26
N GLU A 8 4.41 -11.13 -7.55
CA GLU A 8 5.14 -12.03 -6.67
C GLU A 8 5.53 -11.37 -5.36
N TRP A 9 6.03 -10.14 -5.40
CA TRP A 9 6.54 -9.46 -4.21
C TRP A 9 5.45 -8.88 -3.32
N SER A 10 4.37 -8.40 -3.93
CA SER A 10 3.21 -7.90 -3.19
C SER A 10 2.33 -9.03 -2.67
N GLY A 11 2.38 -10.21 -3.29
CA GLY A 11 1.41 -11.29 -3.09
C GLY A 11 0.05 -11.01 -3.74
N VAL A 12 -0.07 -9.96 -4.56
CA VAL A 12 -1.31 -9.55 -5.22
C VAL A 12 -1.36 -10.18 -6.62
N GLY A 13 -2.43 -10.92 -6.91
CA GLY A 13 -2.58 -11.60 -8.21
C GLY A 13 -2.61 -10.63 -9.40
N ALA A 14 -2.09 -11.06 -10.55
CA ALA A 14 -2.00 -10.24 -11.76
C ALA A 14 -3.35 -9.65 -12.23
N GLY A 15 -4.45 -10.39 -12.06
CA GLY A 15 -5.79 -9.88 -12.37
C GLY A 15 -6.20 -8.70 -11.48
N THR A 16 -5.84 -8.74 -10.19
CA THR A 16 -6.06 -7.63 -9.26
C THR A 16 -5.20 -6.43 -9.64
N LEU A 17 -3.91 -6.64 -9.98
CA LEU A 17 -3.04 -5.55 -10.45
C LEU A 17 -3.58 -4.86 -11.70
N LYS A 18 -4.06 -5.64 -12.68
CA LYS A 18 -4.70 -5.09 -13.89
C LYS A 18 -5.94 -4.27 -13.55
N ASN A 19 -6.75 -4.74 -12.59
CA ASN A 19 -7.92 -3.99 -12.14
C ASN A 19 -7.55 -2.69 -11.40
N LEU A 20 -6.48 -2.71 -10.59
CA LEU A 20 -5.96 -1.53 -9.90
C LEU A 20 -5.47 -0.47 -10.87
N ALA A 21 -4.74 -0.87 -11.92
CA ALA A 21 -4.33 0.03 -12.99
C ALA A 21 -5.54 0.64 -13.71
N ARG A 22 -6.52 -0.20 -14.07
CA ARG A 22 -7.77 0.25 -14.73
C ARG A 22 -8.55 1.30 -13.93
N ILE A 23 -8.51 1.25 -12.60
CA ILE A 23 -9.20 2.23 -11.73
C ILE A 23 -8.30 3.38 -11.28
N GLY A 24 -7.06 3.45 -11.78
CA GLY A 24 -6.10 4.53 -11.53
C GLY A 24 -5.31 4.44 -10.22
N LEU A 25 -5.49 3.39 -9.42
CA LEU A 25 -4.77 3.24 -8.14
C LEU A 25 -3.32 2.74 -8.31
N LEU A 26 -2.96 2.23 -9.48
CA LEU A 26 -1.58 1.89 -9.83
C LEU A 26 -1.26 2.35 -11.25
N PRO A 27 0.03 2.55 -11.58
CA PRO A 27 0.46 2.75 -12.97
C PRO A 27 0.17 1.52 -13.84
N GLU A 28 0.20 1.74 -15.17
CA GLU A 28 0.15 0.66 -16.15
C GLU A 28 1.39 -0.26 -16.04
N ALA A 29 1.27 -1.48 -16.58
CA ALA A 29 2.24 -2.56 -16.37
C ALA A 29 3.68 -2.23 -16.80
N ASP A 30 3.85 -1.35 -17.79
CA ASP A 30 5.13 -0.86 -18.32
C ASP A 30 5.75 0.27 -17.48
N GLN A 31 4.98 0.88 -16.58
CA GLN A 31 5.38 2.03 -15.76
C GLN A 31 5.63 1.67 -14.28
N LEU A 32 5.56 0.38 -13.95
CA LEU A 32 5.69 -0.09 -12.57
C LEU A 32 7.10 0.14 -12.01
N ARG A 33 7.15 0.71 -10.82
CA ARG A 33 8.32 1.04 -9.99
C ARG A 33 8.37 0.14 -8.75
N PRO A 34 9.52 0.05 -8.05
CA PRO A 34 9.65 -0.76 -6.84
C PRO A 34 8.59 -0.46 -5.78
N HIS A 35 8.27 0.82 -5.55
CA HIS A 35 7.27 1.26 -4.57
C HIS A 35 5.85 0.73 -4.85
N ASP A 36 5.53 0.41 -6.11
CA ASP A 36 4.20 -0.09 -6.47
C ASP A 36 3.89 -1.46 -5.85
N VAL A 37 4.91 -2.17 -5.33
CA VAL A 37 4.70 -3.38 -4.48
C VAL A 37 3.92 -3.03 -3.22
N VAL A 38 4.33 -1.97 -2.52
CA VAL A 38 3.68 -1.54 -1.28
C VAL A 38 2.31 -0.93 -1.59
N LEU A 39 2.19 -0.15 -2.68
CA LEU A 39 0.91 0.42 -3.10
C LEU A 39 -0.10 -0.67 -3.48
N ALA A 40 0.33 -1.72 -4.19
CA ALA A 40 -0.50 -2.86 -4.51
C ALA A 40 -1.00 -3.57 -3.23
N GLN A 41 -0.13 -3.76 -2.23
CA GLN A 41 -0.51 -4.34 -0.94
C GLN A 41 -1.57 -3.49 -0.22
N VAL A 42 -1.41 -2.17 -0.22
CA VAL A 42 -2.38 -1.23 0.38
C VAL A 42 -3.74 -1.35 -0.31
N ALA A 43 -3.77 -1.18 -1.63
CA ALA A 43 -5.02 -1.18 -2.37
C ALA A 43 -5.72 -2.55 -2.32
N ALA A 44 -4.97 -3.65 -2.35
CA ALA A 44 -5.52 -5.00 -2.21
C ALA A 44 -6.07 -5.26 -0.80
N ALA A 45 -5.36 -4.83 0.25
CA ALA A 45 -5.79 -5.00 1.64
C ALA A 45 -7.10 -4.23 1.93
N LEU A 46 -7.30 -3.07 1.30
CA LEU A 46 -8.53 -2.29 1.39
C LEU A 46 -9.66 -2.83 0.48
N GLY A 47 -9.40 -3.89 -0.29
CA GLY A 47 -10.37 -4.49 -1.19
C GLY A 47 -10.73 -3.58 -2.37
N ALA A 48 -9.80 -2.73 -2.82
CA ALA A 48 -10.09 -1.66 -3.77
C ALA A 48 -10.57 -2.12 -5.15
N THR A 49 -10.41 -3.41 -5.50
CA THR A 49 -10.91 -4.01 -6.75
C THR A 49 -12.19 -4.81 -6.58
N ARG A 50 -12.77 -4.91 -5.37
CA ARG A 50 -14.09 -5.53 -5.20
C ARG A 50 -15.13 -4.68 -5.95
N SER A 51 -15.82 -5.31 -6.89
CA SER A 51 -16.75 -4.69 -7.86
C SER A 51 -17.80 -3.82 -7.19
N THR A 52 -18.07 -2.66 -7.79
CA THR A 52 -19.25 -1.80 -7.56
C THR A 52 -20.51 -2.32 -8.26
N ASN A 53 -20.38 -3.31 -9.15
CA ASN A 53 -21.46 -3.84 -9.97
C ASN A 53 -21.79 -5.27 -9.57
N ARG A 54 -22.87 -5.43 -8.80
CA ARG A 54 -23.81 -6.56 -8.87
C ARG A 54 -25.14 -6.01 -8.37
N GLU A 55 -26.16 -6.06 -9.21
CA GLU A 55 -27.51 -5.51 -9.01
C GLU A 55 -28.31 -6.16 -7.86
N THR A 56 -27.67 -6.63 -6.80
CA THR A 56 -28.31 -7.26 -5.64
C THR A 56 -27.32 -7.24 -4.48
N GLN A 57 -27.58 -6.38 -3.47
CA GLN A 57 -27.31 -6.56 -2.02
C GLN A 57 -26.90 -5.24 -1.34
N GLN A 58 -27.42 -5.01 -0.13
CA GLN A 58 -26.97 -3.97 0.81
C GLN A 58 -25.44 -3.93 0.88
N GLY A 59 -24.87 -2.74 0.65
CA GLY A 59 -23.42 -2.53 0.71
C GLY A 59 -22.81 -1.99 -0.58
N GLU A 60 -23.48 -1.04 -1.26
CA GLU A 60 -22.80 -0.21 -2.26
C GLU A 60 -21.52 0.35 -1.64
N ARG A 61 -20.38 0.14 -2.32
CA ARG A 61 -19.13 0.81 -1.93
C ARG A 61 -19.35 2.29 -2.14
N THR A 62 -19.49 3.03 -1.03
CA THR A 62 -19.79 4.45 -1.03
C THR A 62 -18.70 5.22 -1.77
N THR A 63 -19.04 6.39 -2.35
CA THR A 63 -18.06 7.33 -2.90
C THR A 63 -16.93 7.61 -1.89
N ALA A 64 -17.25 7.62 -0.60
CA ALA A 64 -16.28 7.78 0.48
C ALA A 64 -15.28 6.62 0.57
N ALA A 65 -15.70 5.37 0.42
CA ALA A 65 -14.79 4.22 0.42
C ALA A 65 -13.86 4.21 -0.80
N PHE A 66 -14.32 4.69 -1.96
CA PHE A 66 -13.46 4.86 -3.14
C PHE A 66 -12.43 5.99 -2.91
N GLN A 67 -12.88 7.14 -2.40
CA GLN A 67 -12.00 8.26 -2.08
C GLN A 67 -10.95 7.89 -1.02
N ARG A 68 -11.35 7.17 0.02
CA ARG A 68 -10.45 6.63 1.04
C ARG A 68 -9.32 5.79 0.43
N ASP A 69 -9.62 4.93 -0.54
CA ASP A 69 -8.60 4.06 -1.15
C ASP A 69 -7.61 4.86 -1.99
N TRP A 70 -8.08 5.90 -2.68
CA TRP A 70 -7.23 6.88 -3.34
C TRP A 70 -6.34 7.63 -2.36
N ASP A 71 -6.91 8.11 -1.26
CA ASP A 71 -6.14 8.81 -0.23
C ASP A 71 -5.12 7.90 0.45
N ALA A 72 -5.47 6.64 0.73
CA ALA A 72 -4.56 5.63 1.27
C ALA A 72 -3.34 5.45 0.35
N VAL A 73 -3.59 5.20 -0.94
CA VAL A 73 -2.52 4.99 -1.92
C VAL A 73 -1.68 6.26 -2.08
N ARG A 74 -2.31 7.43 -2.18
CA ARG A 74 -1.63 8.72 -2.32
C ARG A 74 -0.72 9.01 -1.13
N ILE A 75 -1.23 8.91 0.09
CA ILE A 75 -0.46 9.18 1.32
C ILE A 75 0.74 8.22 1.43
N VAL A 76 0.54 6.94 1.13
CA VAL A 76 1.63 5.96 1.16
C VAL A 76 2.64 6.22 0.04
N MET A 77 2.20 6.61 -1.14
CA MET A 77 3.08 6.99 -2.24
C MET A 77 3.95 8.21 -1.88
N GLU A 78 3.33 9.26 -1.34
CA GLU A 78 4.04 10.47 -0.87
C GLU A 78 5.11 10.10 0.18
N LEU A 79 4.75 9.25 1.15
CA LEU A 79 5.67 8.75 2.18
C LEU A 79 6.85 7.96 1.57
N LEU A 80 6.60 7.07 0.61
CA LEU A 80 7.63 6.25 -0.04
C LEU A 80 8.56 7.09 -0.91
N VAL A 81 8.02 8.06 -1.64
CA VAL A 81 8.82 8.97 -2.47
C VAL A 81 9.71 9.84 -1.61
N ALA A 82 9.17 10.45 -0.54
CA ALA A 82 9.95 11.26 0.39
C ALA A 82 11.13 10.48 0.97
N ALA A 83 10.89 9.23 1.36
CA ALA A 83 11.93 8.36 1.94
C ALA A 83 13.01 7.90 0.95
N SER A 84 12.75 8.05 -0.35
CA SER A 84 13.67 7.62 -1.42
C SER A 84 14.48 8.77 -2.00
N GLN A 85 14.30 10.00 -1.49
CA GLN A 85 15.04 11.17 -1.97
C GLN A 85 16.52 11.12 -1.52
N PRO A 86 17.49 11.35 -2.43
CA PRO A 86 18.89 11.46 -2.08
C PRO A 86 19.13 12.56 -1.05
N GLY A 87 19.77 12.23 0.08
CA GLY A 87 20.02 13.18 1.17
C GLY A 87 18.80 13.47 2.06
N GLY A 88 17.66 12.81 1.81
CA GLY A 88 16.48 12.86 2.66
C GLY A 88 16.78 12.29 4.05
N LYS A 89 16.36 13.02 5.09
CA LYS A 89 16.41 12.52 6.48
C LYS A 89 15.21 11.66 6.84
N ASP A 90 14.20 11.64 5.99
CA ASP A 90 12.92 10.97 6.22
C ASP A 90 13.08 9.47 6.02
N LYS A 91 13.33 8.76 7.12
CA LYS A 91 13.30 7.29 7.13
C LYS A 91 11.92 6.81 7.56
N ILE A 92 11.31 5.93 6.77
CA ILE A 92 10.08 5.26 7.18
C ILE A 92 10.43 4.30 8.32
N HIS A 93 9.94 4.62 9.52
CA HIS A 93 10.14 3.76 10.68
C HIS A 93 9.41 2.40 10.48
N PRO A 94 9.98 1.25 10.87
CA PRO A 94 9.35 -0.08 10.67
C PRO A 94 7.96 -0.24 11.30
N ARG A 95 7.69 0.52 12.36
CA ARG A 95 6.39 0.55 13.05
C ARG A 95 5.37 1.49 12.40
N THR A 96 5.71 2.21 11.34
CA THR A 96 4.75 3.06 10.63
C THR A 96 3.57 2.22 10.16
N ARG A 97 2.35 2.68 10.49
CA ARG A 97 1.08 2.06 10.11
C ARG A 97 0.22 3.07 9.35
N LEU A 98 -0.52 2.57 8.37
CA LEU A 98 -1.66 3.29 7.80
C LEU A 98 -2.92 2.75 8.48
N VAL A 99 -3.70 3.63 9.09
CA VAL A 99 -5.00 3.33 9.67
C VAL A 99 -6.05 3.83 8.68
N ALA A 100 -6.89 2.94 8.19
CA ALA A 100 -7.95 3.27 7.24
C ALA A 100 -9.33 3.01 7.87
N PHE A 101 -10.06 4.08 8.10
CA PHE A 101 -11.47 4.09 8.51
C PHE A 101 -12.36 4.04 7.27
N PRO A 102 -13.70 3.92 7.38
CA PRO A 102 -14.57 3.84 6.20
C PRO A 102 -14.46 5.06 5.27
N GLU A 103 -14.19 6.24 5.83
CA GLU A 103 -14.21 7.53 5.11
C GLU A 103 -12.90 8.32 5.20
N SER A 104 -11.92 7.84 5.96
CA SER A 104 -10.69 8.58 6.22
C SER A 104 -9.49 7.66 6.40
N VAL A 105 -8.31 8.24 6.30
CA VAL A 105 -7.02 7.55 6.43
C VAL A 105 -6.07 8.39 7.26
N ALA A 106 -5.26 7.75 8.09
CA ALA A 106 -4.26 8.40 8.94
C ALA A 106 -2.97 7.57 8.98
N LEU A 107 -1.83 8.24 9.08
CA LEU A 107 -0.56 7.58 9.40
C LEU A 107 -0.34 7.61 10.91
N ALA A 108 -0.02 6.44 11.48
CA ALA A 108 0.45 6.32 12.85
C ALA A 108 1.93 5.98 12.82
N HIS A 109 2.76 6.86 13.38
CA HIS A 109 4.21 6.69 13.50
C HIS A 109 4.62 6.16 14.87
N GLN A 110 3.73 6.27 15.86
CA GLN A 110 3.96 5.85 17.24
C GLN A 110 2.81 4.96 17.73
N ASP A 111 3.14 4.05 18.65
CA ASP A 111 2.17 3.09 19.18
C ASP A 111 1.03 3.78 19.95
N TYR A 112 1.30 4.93 20.59
CA TYR A 112 0.26 5.72 21.27
C TYR A 112 -0.76 6.34 20.31
N GLN A 113 -0.34 6.78 19.12
CA GLN A 113 -1.27 7.29 18.11
C GLN A 113 -2.19 6.19 17.60
N LEU A 114 -1.65 4.98 17.43
CA LEU A 114 -2.47 3.82 17.06
C LEU A 114 -3.49 3.50 18.16
N LEU A 115 -3.08 3.50 19.43
CA LEU A 115 -3.99 3.31 20.56
C LEU A 115 -5.12 4.36 20.54
N GLN A 116 -4.78 5.64 20.38
CA GLN A 116 -5.77 6.72 20.31
C GLN A 116 -6.78 6.48 19.17
N LEU A 117 -6.30 6.17 17.96
CA LEU A 117 -7.16 5.90 16.80
C LEU A 117 -8.04 4.65 17.01
N SER A 118 -7.53 3.63 17.68
CA SER A 118 -8.28 2.43 18.04
C SER A 118 -9.40 2.72 19.06
N GLU A 119 -9.13 3.53 20.07
CA GLU A 119 -10.15 3.97 21.03
C GLU A 119 -11.23 4.85 20.37
N GLU A 120 -10.84 5.74 19.45
CA GLU A 120 -11.79 6.54 18.65
C GLU A 120 -12.66 5.64 17.75
N ALA A 121 -12.09 4.60 17.15
CA ALA A 121 -12.82 3.62 16.36
C ALA A 121 -13.86 2.88 17.22
N LEU A 122 -13.44 2.44 18.41
CA LEU A 122 -14.27 1.70 19.35
C LEU A 122 -15.43 2.56 19.86
N ALA A 123 -15.14 3.81 20.24
CA ALA A 123 -16.16 4.75 20.73
C ALA A 123 -17.25 5.06 19.68
N ARG A 124 -16.92 4.92 18.39
CA ARG A 124 -17.82 5.20 17.26
C ARG A 124 -18.40 3.94 16.62
N ASP A 125 -18.04 2.75 17.12
CA ASP A 125 -18.38 1.45 16.53
C ASP A 125 -18.05 1.37 15.03
N LEU A 126 -16.86 1.86 14.65
CA LEU A 126 -16.43 1.93 13.25
C LEU A 126 -15.42 0.82 12.91
N PRO A 127 -15.62 0.09 11.79
CA PRO A 127 -14.60 -0.84 11.32
C PRO A 127 -13.39 -0.06 10.78
N TYR A 128 -12.19 -0.59 11.00
CA TYR A 128 -10.96 0.01 10.49
C TYR A 128 -9.93 -1.05 10.12
N HIS A 129 -9.01 -0.69 9.23
CA HIS A 129 -7.86 -1.51 8.84
C HIS A 129 -6.58 -0.88 9.35
N VAL A 130 -5.65 -1.71 9.84
CA VAL A 130 -4.29 -1.29 10.21
C VAL A 130 -3.30 -1.98 9.28
N LEU A 131 -2.65 -1.22 8.41
CA LEU A 131 -1.73 -1.73 7.39
C LEU A 131 -0.27 -1.48 7.79
N PRO A 132 0.60 -2.50 7.76
CA PRO A 132 1.97 -2.42 8.26
C PRO A 132 2.97 -1.81 7.25
N ILE A 133 2.74 -0.57 6.82
CA ILE A 133 3.52 0.12 5.77
C ILE A 133 5.02 0.08 6.03
N GLY A 134 5.47 0.41 7.25
CA GLY A 134 6.89 0.40 7.57
C GLY A 134 7.54 -0.98 7.44
N ALA A 135 6.83 -2.04 7.81
CA ALA A 135 7.34 -3.41 7.69
C ALA A 135 7.37 -3.87 6.24
N TRP A 136 6.34 -3.55 5.44
CA TRP A 136 6.33 -3.81 4.01
C TRP A 136 7.44 -3.07 3.27
N HIS A 137 7.68 -1.80 3.62
CA HIS A 137 8.78 -1.02 3.08
C HIS A 137 10.15 -1.65 3.40
N VAL A 138 10.40 -2.03 4.66
CA VAL A 138 11.66 -2.70 5.04
C VAL A 138 11.88 -3.98 4.25
N LYS A 139 10.84 -4.81 4.09
CA LYS A 139 10.92 -6.04 3.28
C LYS A 139 11.24 -5.76 1.81
N LEU A 140 10.65 -4.70 1.25
CA LEU A 140 10.96 -4.28 -0.12
C LEU A 140 12.43 -3.85 -0.24
N GLN A 141 12.92 -3.03 0.69
CA GLN A 141 14.32 -2.58 0.66
C GLN A 141 15.31 -3.73 0.80
N GLN A 142 15.01 -4.72 1.65
CA GLN A 142 15.82 -5.94 1.78
C GLN A 142 15.90 -6.70 0.45
N ARG A 143 14.75 -6.95 -0.20
CA ARG A 143 14.72 -7.62 -1.50
C ARG A 143 15.48 -6.87 -2.60
N LEU A 144 15.36 -5.54 -2.61
CA LEU A 144 16.09 -4.72 -3.56
C LEU A 144 17.60 -4.77 -3.31
N ALA A 145 18.05 -4.85 -2.06
CA ALA A 145 19.47 -5.03 -1.77
C ALA A 145 19.96 -6.43 -2.20
N ASP A 146 19.19 -7.47 -1.90
CA ASP A 146 19.56 -8.87 -2.18
C ASP A 146 19.65 -9.18 -3.69
N GLU A 147 18.71 -8.69 -4.52
CA GLU A 147 18.76 -8.90 -5.98
C GLU A 147 19.92 -8.15 -6.66
N PHE A 148 20.32 -6.99 -6.12
CA PHE A 148 21.47 -6.26 -6.64
C PHE A 148 22.78 -7.02 -6.37
N ASP A 149 22.88 -7.73 -5.24
CA ASP A 149 24.06 -8.55 -4.91
C ASP A 149 24.15 -9.82 -5.78
N GLU A 150 23.04 -10.48 -6.10
CA GLU A 150 23.04 -11.63 -7.03
C GLU A 150 23.40 -11.23 -8.47
N GLY A 151 23.01 -10.03 -8.93
CA GLY A 151 23.42 -9.49 -10.22
C GLY A 151 24.91 -9.16 -10.28
N ALA A 152 25.44 -8.51 -9.23
CA ALA A 152 26.86 -8.16 -9.14
C ALA A 152 27.78 -9.40 -9.04
N ALA A 153 27.33 -10.46 -8.36
CA ALA A 153 28.08 -11.71 -8.25
C ALA A 153 28.15 -12.50 -9.57
N LYS A 154 27.13 -12.41 -10.43
CA LYS A 154 27.12 -13.06 -11.76
C LYS A 154 27.99 -12.35 -12.80
N ASP A 155 28.14 -11.03 -12.69
CA ASP A 155 29.02 -10.27 -13.58
C ASP A 155 30.51 -10.34 -13.17
N ALA A 156 30.80 -10.91 -12.00
CA ALA A 156 32.15 -11.10 -11.46
C ALA A 156 32.67 -12.56 -11.56
N ALA A 157 31.91 -13.47 -12.16
CA ALA A 157 32.24 -14.90 -12.32
C ALA A 157 32.39 -15.30 -13.79
#